data_AF-A0A497YVJ4-F1
#
_entry.id   AF-A0A497YVJ4-F1
#
_cell.length_a   1.000
_cell.length_b   1.000
_cell.length_c   1.000
_cell.angle_alpha   90.00
_cell.angle_beta   90.00
_cell.angle_gamma   90.00
#
_symmetry.space_group_name_H-M   'P 1'
#
loop_
_entity.id
_entity.type
_entity.pdbx_description
1 polymer ?
#
loop_
_entity_poly.entity_id
_entity_poly.type
_entity_poly.pdbx_seq_one_letter_code
_entity_poly.pdbx_strand_id
1 'polypeptide(L)'
;MEIFAHRGSSGTHPENTLPAFVEVAALPVHGVELDVHLSTDDELVVIHDEKVNRTTNGKGYVKDMTLAELKTLDAGSWKAGEWAGTEIPTLAEVFGVFKNTHHVLNVELKTDVFPYVGAVEKVAKLAAEQGHGTSACHFFIQPPGRKAGDGSPSRARGDFGFQYFSGYGRLCTDSRDETASFVAAVCASPRCRIGRKRF
;
A
#
# COMPACT_ATOMS: atom_id res chain seq x y z
N MET A 1 20.12 10.61 -3.19
CA MET A 1 19.72 9.79 -2.04
C MET A 1 18.21 9.86 -1.98
N GLU A 2 17.51 8.77 -2.22
CA GLU A 2 16.04 8.76 -2.18
C GLU A 2 15.58 8.62 -0.72
N ILE A 3 14.77 9.55 -0.24
CA ILE A 3 14.27 9.58 1.14
C ILE A 3 12.77 9.33 1.11
N PHE A 4 12.34 8.26 1.77
CA PHE A 4 10.94 7.89 1.94
C PHE A 4 10.53 8.08 3.40
N ALA A 5 9.45 8.82 3.63
CA ALA A 5 8.86 8.97 4.96
C ALA A 5 8.09 7.69 5.33
N HIS A 6 8.60 6.93 6.28
CA HIS A 6 8.02 5.65 6.70
C HIS A 6 6.73 5.88 7.50
N ARG A 7 5.60 5.40 6.97
CA ARG A 7 4.24 5.60 7.51
C ARG A 7 3.84 7.07 7.65
N GLY A 8 4.26 7.91 6.71
CA GLY A 8 4.14 9.36 6.80
C GLY A 8 5.23 9.99 7.70
N SER A 9 4.98 11.20 8.20
CA SER A 9 5.86 11.89 9.17
C SER A 9 5.72 11.29 10.59
N SER A 10 5.89 9.97 10.71
CA SER A 10 5.57 9.17 11.90
C SER A 10 6.43 9.48 13.14
N GLY A 11 7.54 10.20 12.96
CA GLY A 11 8.34 10.71 14.06
C GLY A 11 7.56 11.68 14.93
N THR A 12 6.85 12.62 14.31
CA THR A 12 6.12 13.72 14.97
C THR A 12 4.60 13.56 14.94
N HIS A 13 4.07 12.82 13.96
CA HIS A 13 2.64 12.60 13.76
C HIS A 13 2.26 11.13 14.05
N PRO A 14 0.98 10.83 14.31
CA PRO A 14 0.52 9.44 14.41
C PRO A 14 0.72 8.72 13.07
N GLU A 15 1.38 7.57 13.09
CA GLU A 15 1.73 6.81 11.88
C GLU A 15 0.49 6.44 11.03
N ASN A 16 0.65 6.38 9.71
CA ASN A 16 -0.41 5.97 8.78
C ASN A 16 -1.72 6.80 8.86
N THR A 17 -1.62 8.10 9.17
CA THR A 17 -2.78 9.02 9.27
C THR A 17 -2.69 10.18 8.27
N LEU A 18 -3.81 10.81 7.93
CA LEU A 18 -3.81 11.99 7.04
C LEU A 18 -2.92 13.13 7.55
N PRO A 19 -2.90 13.51 8.83
CA PRO A 19 -1.95 14.52 9.32
C PRO A 19 -0.49 14.17 9.01
N ALA A 20 -0.09 12.91 9.22
CA ALA A 20 1.27 12.46 8.90
C ALA A 20 1.59 12.53 7.41
N PHE A 21 0.61 12.27 6.54
CA PHE A 21 0.77 12.35 5.08
C PHE A 21 0.76 13.79 4.56
N VAL A 22 -0.10 14.65 5.12
CA VAL A 22 -0.16 16.08 4.78
C VAL A 22 1.16 16.77 5.12
N GLU A 23 1.75 16.44 6.25
CA GLU A 23 3.09 16.94 6.59
C GLU A 23 4.12 16.51 5.53
N VAL A 24 4.13 15.24 5.14
CA VAL A 24 5.06 14.75 4.10
C VAL A 24 4.86 15.46 2.77
N ALA A 25 3.61 15.75 2.37
CA ALA A 25 3.33 16.46 1.13
C ALA A 25 3.95 17.88 1.08
N ALA A 26 4.29 18.47 2.23
CA ALA A 26 4.96 19.77 2.33
C ALA A 26 6.50 19.66 2.41
N LEU A 27 7.06 18.46 2.58
CA LEU A 27 8.49 18.25 2.76
C LEU A 27 9.22 17.99 1.42
N PRO A 28 10.50 18.37 1.29
CA PRO A 28 11.30 18.09 0.11
C PRO A 28 11.88 16.66 0.13
N VAL A 29 11.02 15.66 0.29
CA VAL A 29 11.40 14.23 0.29
C VAL A 29 10.97 13.55 -1.01
N HIS A 30 11.53 12.37 -1.29
CA HIS A 30 11.22 11.69 -2.56
C HIS A 30 9.83 11.06 -2.55
N GLY A 31 9.38 10.63 -1.37
CA GLY A 31 8.15 9.89 -1.27
C GLY A 31 7.76 9.53 0.15
N VAL A 32 6.73 8.72 0.22
CA VAL A 32 6.14 8.22 1.46
C VAL A 32 5.91 6.73 1.34
N GLU A 33 6.04 6.03 2.46
CA GLU A 33 5.64 4.64 2.58
C GLU A 33 4.40 4.55 3.47
N LEU A 34 3.53 3.58 3.16
CA LEU A 34 2.31 3.32 3.90
C LEU A 34 1.89 1.84 3.81
N ASP A 35 1.13 1.40 4.80
CA ASP A 35 0.67 0.02 4.94
C ASP A 35 -0.83 -0.09 4.64
N VAL A 36 -1.24 -1.10 3.89
CA VAL A 36 -2.64 -1.30 3.45
C VAL A 36 -3.17 -2.66 3.87
N HIS A 37 -4.35 -2.62 4.50
CA HIS A 37 -5.21 -3.77 4.78
C HIS A 37 -6.57 -3.63 4.07
N LEU A 38 -7.36 -4.71 4.11
CA LEU A 38 -8.77 -4.69 3.74
C LEU A 38 -9.67 -4.87 4.98
N SER A 39 -10.72 -4.05 5.04
CA SER A 39 -11.84 -4.18 5.99
C SER A 39 -12.77 -5.35 5.62
N THR A 40 -13.74 -5.66 6.49
CA THR A 40 -14.71 -6.75 6.24
C THR A 40 -15.67 -6.47 5.09
N ASP A 41 -15.91 -5.20 4.77
CA ASP A 41 -16.72 -4.73 3.65
C ASP A 41 -15.88 -4.41 2.41
N ASP A 42 -14.65 -4.95 2.37
CA ASP A 42 -13.74 -4.85 1.24
C ASP A 42 -13.39 -3.38 0.94
N GLU A 43 -12.92 -2.62 1.93
CA GLU A 43 -12.41 -1.25 1.74
C GLU A 43 -10.91 -1.20 2.06
N LEU A 44 -10.14 -0.49 1.23
CA LEU A 44 -8.69 -0.35 1.38
C LEU A 44 -8.38 0.68 2.46
N VAL A 45 -7.89 0.20 3.61
CA VAL A 45 -7.61 1.03 4.80
C VAL A 45 -6.11 1.05 5.10
N VAL A 46 -5.63 2.18 5.61
CA VAL A 46 -4.21 2.45 5.81
C VAL A 46 -3.86 2.33 7.29
N ILE A 47 -3.23 1.22 7.65
CA ILE A 47 -2.84 0.86 9.02
C ILE A 47 -1.78 -0.25 8.93
N HIS A 48 -0.85 -0.32 9.90
CA HIS A 48 0.26 -1.29 9.82
C HIS A 48 -0.07 -2.67 10.40
N ASP A 49 -0.66 -2.69 11.59
CA ASP A 49 -0.89 -3.92 12.34
C ASP A 49 -2.18 -4.59 11.84
N GLU A 50 -2.24 -5.92 11.88
CA GLU A 50 -3.48 -6.64 11.55
C GLU A 50 -4.60 -6.35 12.56
N LYS A 51 -4.22 -5.82 13.73
CA LYS A 51 -5.12 -5.40 14.80
C LYS A 51 -5.05 -3.90 15.02
N VAL A 52 -6.18 -3.29 15.32
CA VAL A 52 -6.27 -1.85 15.61
C VAL A 52 -5.69 -1.46 16.99
N ASN A 53 -5.36 -2.45 17.83
CA ASN A 53 -5.10 -2.27 19.26
C ASN A 53 -3.96 -1.31 19.62
N ARG A 54 -2.88 -1.26 18.82
CA ARG A 54 -1.67 -0.50 19.18
C ARG A 54 -1.83 0.98 18.89
N THR A 55 -2.44 1.30 17.75
CA THR A 55 -2.49 2.65 17.20
C THR A 55 -3.89 3.25 17.26
N THR A 56 -4.82 2.67 18.01
CA THR A 56 -6.16 3.22 18.20
C THR A 56 -6.70 3.01 19.61
N ASN A 57 -7.86 3.59 19.91
CA ASN A 57 -8.65 3.28 21.10
C ASN A 57 -9.51 2.01 20.98
N GLY A 58 -9.48 1.32 19.84
CA GLY A 58 -10.26 0.12 19.55
C GLY A 58 -9.55 -1.19 19.90
N LYS A 59 -10.25 -2.31 19.72
CA LYS A 59 -9.68 -3.66 19.80
C LYS A 59 -10.30 -4.56 18.73
N GLY A 60 -9.50 -5.42 18.12
CA GLY A 60 -9.96 -6.38 17.12
C GLY A 60 -9.06 -6.41 15.90
N TYR A 61 -9.40 -7.29 14.95
CA TYR A 61 -8.70 -7.36 13.67
C TYR A 61 -9.34 -6.41 12.66
N VAL A 62 -8.52 -5.79 11.82
CA VAL A 62 -8.98 -4.90 10.74
C VAL A 62 -9.93 -5.63 9.79
N LYS A 63 -9.61 -6.87 9.43
CA LYS A 63 -10.43 -7.71 8.52
C LYS A 63 -11.82 -8.07 9.05
N ASP A 64 -12.06 -7.85 10.35
CA ASP A 64 -13.32 -8.20 11.03
C ASP A 64 -14.18 -6.95 11.31
N MET A 65 -13.77 -5.77 10.83
CA MET A 65 -14.47 -4.49 11.04
C MET A 65 -14.82 -3.86 9.69
N THR A 66 -15.97 -3.22 9.59
CA THR A 66 -16.38 -2.41 8.43
C THR A 66 -15.59 -1.10 8.37
N LEU A 67 -15.51 -0.47 7.20
CA LEU A 67 -14.91 0.86 7.08
C LEU A 67 -15.60 1.86 8.03
N ALA A 68 -16.93 1.79 8.13
CA ALA A 68 -17.70 2.65 9.01
C ALA A 68 -17.27 2.49 10.48
N GLU A 69 -17.08 1.26 10.95
CA GLU A 69 -16.61 0.99 12.32
C GLU A 69 -15.16 1.46 12.51
N LEU A 70 -14.27 1.18 11.55
CA LEU A 70 -12.87 1.61 11.59
C LEU A 70 -12.73 3.14 11.66
N LYS A 71 -13.58 3.87 10.94
CA LYS A 71 -13.62 5.33 10.93
C LYS A 71 -14.06 5.95 12.27
N THR A 72 -14.73 5.19 13.14
CA THR A 72 -15.08 5.68 14.48
C THR A 72 -13.92 5.63 15.49
N LEU A 73 -12.81 4.95 15.14
CA LEU A 73 -11.68 4.78 16.03
C LEU A 73 -10.78 6.02 16.05
N ASP A 74 -10.28 6.36 17.23
CA ASP A 74 -9.27 7.41 17.40
C ASP A 74 -7.88 6.81 17.19
N ALA A 75 -7.29 7.10 16.03
CA ALA A 75 -5.97 6.68 15.59
C ALA A 75 -4.84 7.67 15.93
N GLY A 76 -5.11 8.72 16.72
CA GLY A 76 -4.14 9.77 17.02
C GLY A 76 -3.80 9.95 18.50
N SER A 77 -4.77 9.79 19.41
CA SER A 77 -4.60 10.04 20.85
C SER A 77 -3.45 9.24 21.49
N TRP A 78 -3.13 8.06 20.97
CA TRP A 78 -2.02 7.24 21.46
C TRP A 78 -0.63 7.89 21.24
N LYS A 79 -0.51 8.78 20.24
CA LYS A 79 0.72 9.51 19.91
C LYS A 79 0.87 10.75 20.80
N ALA A 80 -0.17 11.58 20.83
CA ALA A 80 -0.29 12.74 21.72
C ALA A 80 -1.74 13.25 21.72
N GLY A 81 -2.16 13.91 22.81
CA GLY A 81 -3.54 14.40 22.96
C GLY A 81 -3.96 15.48 21.95
N GLU A 82 -3.01 16.16 21.30
CA GLU A 82 -3.30 17.11 20.21
C GLU A 82 -3.83 16.42 18.94
N TRP A 83 -3.57 15.12 18.78
CA TRP A 83 -4.02 14.31 17.65
C TRP A 83 -5.35 13.60 17.93
N ALA A 84 -6.03 13.94 19.02
CA ALA A 84 -7.30 13.31 19.39
C ALA A 84 -8.34 13.43 18.27
N GLY A 85 -9.05 12.33 18.02
CA GLY A 85 -10.04 12.23 16.95
C GLY A 85 -9.49 12.03 15.54
N THR A 86 -8.19 11.78 15.38
CA THR A 86 -7.64 11.40 14.06
C THR A 86 -8.20 10.04 13.64
N GLU A 87 -8.73 9.93 12.43
CA GLU A 87 -9.30 8.68 11.91
C GLU A 87 -8.25 7.79 11.24
N ILE A 88 -8.55 6.49 11.12
CA ILE A 88 -7.88 5.60 10.16
C ILE A 88 -8.26 6.03 8.74
N PRO A 89 -7.29 6.36 7.85
CA PRO A 89 -7.62 6.72 6.49
C PRO A 89 -7.86 5.52 5.57
N THR A 90 -8.60 5.78 4.50
CA THR A 90 -8.66 4.92 3.31
C THR A 90 -7.47 5.22 2.40
N LEU A 91 -7.10 4.26 1.55
CA LEU A 91 -6.07 4.49 0.53
C LEU A 91 -6.47 5.62 -0.44
N ALA A 92 -7.76 5.73 -0.74
CA ALA A 92 -8.31 6.78 -1.60
C ALA A 92 -8.08 8.20 -1.03
N GLU A 93 -8.22 8.37 0.29
CA GLU A 93 -7.95 9.65 0.96
C GLU A 93 -6.45 9.98 0.92
N VAL A 94 -5.58 9.00 1.16
CA VAL A 94 -4.12 9.19 1.07
C VAL A 94 -3.69 9.57 -0.34
N PHE A 95 -4.21 8.89 -1.36
CA PHE A 95 -3.98 9.26 -2.76
C PHE A 95 -4.47 10.69 -3.07
N GLY A 96 -5.56 11.13 -2.45
CA GLY A 96 -6.04 12.50 -2.53
C GLY A 96 -5.02 13.54 -2.05
N VAL A 97 -4.30 13.26 -0.96
CA VAL A 97 -3.26 14.15 -0.41
C VAL A 97 -2.13 14.38 -1.42
N PHE A 98 -1.73 13.34 -2.13
CA PHE A 98 -0.55 13.39 -3.02
C PHE A 98 -0.85 13.67 -4.50
N LYS A 99 -2.14 13.82 -4.87
CA LYS A 99 -2.59 13.93 -6.27
C LYS A 99 -1.86 14.97 -7.12
N ASN A 100 -1.47 16.09 -6.53
CA ASN A 100 -0.78 17.19 -7.22
C ASN A 100 0.66 17.39 -6.73
N THR A 101 1.27 16.33 -6.21
CA THR A 101 2.63 16.37 -5.67
C THR A 101 3.58 15.56 -6.55
N HIS A 102 4.89 15.74 -6.32
CA HIS A 102 5.93 14.98 -7.01
C HIS A 102 6.34 13.70 -6.26
N HIS A 103 5.67 13.41 -5.13
CA HIS A 103 6.04 12.33 -4.23
C HIS A 103 5.71 10.96 -4.84
N VAL A 104 6.60 10.00 -4.60
CA VAL A 104 6.37 8.59 -4.88
C VAL A 104 5.71 7.93 -3.66
N LEU A 105 4.64 7.16 -3.88
CA LEU A 105 3.94 6.41 -2.84
C LEU A 105 4.38 4.95 -2.88
N ASN A 106 5.05 4.49 -1.84
CA ASN A 106 5.38 3.09 -1.64
C ASN A 106 4.27 2.43 -0.81
N VAL A 107 3.39 1.71 -1.48
CA VAL A 107 2.22 1.05 -0.89
C VAL A 107 2.58 -0.39 -0.54
N GLU A 108 2.71 -0.68 0.76
CA GLU A 108 2.88 -2.03 1.29
C GLU A 108 1.51 -2.70 1.51
N LEU A 109 1.25 -3.82 0.82
CA LEU A 109 0.09 -4.66 1.09
C LEU A 109 0.43 -5.69 2.18
N LYS A 110 -0.28 -5.61 3.29
CA LYS A 110 -0.10 -6.45 4.49
C LYS A 110 -0.80 -7.80 4.35
N THR A 111 -0.27 -8.64 3.47
CA THR A 111 -0.79 -9.98 3.16
C THR A 111 -0.04 -11.12 3.86
N ASP A 112 0.86 -10.79 4.81
CA ASP A 112 1.78 -11.74 5.44
C ASP A 112 1.09 -12.67 6.46
N VAL A 113 0.05 -12.18 7.12
CA VAL A 113 -0.77 -12.96 8.08
C VAL A 113 -2.11 -13.38 7.49
N PHE A 114 -2.78 -12.48 6.76
CA PHE A 114 -4.06 -12.76 6.12
C PHE A 114 -3.94 -12.58 4.61
N PRO A 115 -4.21 -13.63 3.80
CA PRO A 115 -4.22 -13.48 2.37
C PRO A 115 -5.44 -12.68 1.95
N TYR A 116 -5.21 -11.52 1.32
CA TYR A 116 -6.27 -10.73 0.74
C TYR A 116 -6.35 -10.97 -0.78
N VAL A 117 -7.21 -11.90 -1.19
CA VAL A 117 -7.41 -12.23 -2.60
C VAL A 117 -8.02 -11.01 -3.32
N GLY A 118 -7.41 -10.56 -4.42
CA GLY A 118 -7.90 -9.42 -5.20
C GLY A 118 -7.39 -8.05 -4.73
N ALA A 119 -6.63 -7.99 -3.63
CA ALA A 119 -6.18 -6.70 -3.07
C ALA A 119 -5.23 -5.94 -4.01
N VAL A 120 -4.35 -6.66 -4.71
CA VAL A 120 -3.40 -6.07 -5.66
C VAL A 120 -4.16 -5.40 -6.81
N GLU A 121 -5.12 -6.11 -7.40
CA GLU A 121 -5.96 -5.62 -8.49
C GLU A 121 -6.79 -4.41 -8.05
N LYS A 122 -7.28 -4.42 -6.82
CA LYS A 122 -8.06 -3.33 -6.25
C LYS A 122 -7.23 -2.07 -6.04
N VAL A 123 -6.04 -2.20 -5.46
CA VAL A 123 -5.09 -1.09 -5.28
C VAL A 123 -4.67 -0.53 -6.65
N ALA A 124 -4.33 -1.41 -7.59
CA ALA A 124 -3.95 -1.06 -8.96
C ALA A 124 -5.08 -0.27 -9.66
N LYS A 125 -6.32 -0.75 -9.55
CA LYS A 125 -7.50 -0.07 -10.11
C LYS A 125 -7.70 1.31 -9.49
N LEU A 126 -7.65 1.42 -8.17
CA LEU A 126 -7.82 2.69 -7.46
C LEU A 126 -6.75 3.72 -7.84
N ALA A 127 -5.49 3.29 -7.96
CA ALA A 127 -4.38 4.16 -8.37
C ALA A 127 -4.64 4.73 -9.79
N ALA A 128 -5.03 3.87 -10.73
CA ALA A 128 -5.36 4.26 -12.09
C ALA A 128 -6.56 5.25 -12.14
N GLU A 129 -7.62 4.97 -11.38
CA GLU A 129 -8.82 5.83 -11.30
C GLU A 129 -8.53 7.23 -10.75
N GLN A 130 -7.55 7.35 -9.83
CA GLN A 130 -7.18 8.64 -9.23
C GLN A 130 -6.04 9.37 -9.97
N GLY A 131 -5.54 8.80 -11.07
CA GLY A 131 -4.49 9.40 -11.88
C GLY A 131 -3.07 9.19 -11.34
N HIS A 132 -2.88 8.25 -10.41
CA HIS A 132 -1.58 7.83 -9.94
C HIS A 132 -1.03 6.75 -10.88
N GLY A 133 -0.12 7.15 -11.78
CA GLY A 133 0.56 6.22 -12.70
C GLY A 133 1.58 5.31 -12.00
N THR A 134 2.07 4.29 -12.69
CA THR A 134 3.07 3.32 -12.19
C THR A 134 4.42 3.93 -11.80
N SER A 135 4.74 5.13 -12.28
CA SER A 135 5.92 5.90 -11.86
C SER A 135 5.74 6.64 -10.54
N ALA A 136 4.48 6.81 -10.09
CA ALA A 136 4.13 7.48 -8.84
C ALA A 136 3.82 6.50 -7.70
N CYS A 137 3.51 5.23 -8.00
CA CYS A 137 3.24 4.21 -6.99
C CYS A 137 4.15 2.98 -7.14
N HIS A 138 4.87 2.64 -6.07
CA HIS A 138 5.55 1.36 -5.94
C HIS A 138 4.72 0.44 -5.04
N PHE A 139 4.46 -0.80 -5.48
CA PHE A 139 3.69 -1.77 -4.70
C PHE A 139 4.63 -2.82 -4.12
N PHE A 140 4.61 -2.96 -2.79
CA PHE A 140 5.32 -4.02 -2.08
C PHE A 140 4.30 -4.99 -1.49
N ILE A 141 4.44 -6.28 -1.78
CA ILE A 141 3.59 -7.32 -1.21
C ILE A 141 4.46 -8.10 -0.24
N GLN A 142 4.06 -8.21 1.02
CA GLN A 142 4.78 -9.07 1.95
C GLN A 142 4.35 -10.54 1.75
N PRO A 143 5.29 -11.46 1.45
CA PRO A 143 4.95 -12.87 1.34
C PRO A 143 4.56 -13.45 2.71
N PRO A 144 3.64 -14.43 2.75
CA PRO A 144 3.19 -15.05 4.00
C PRO A 144 4.34 -15.51 4.89
N GLY A 145 4.26 -15.18 6.18
CA GLY A 145 5.22 -15.64 7.20
C GLY A 145 6.57 -14.90 7.25
N ARG A 146 6.72 -13.74 6.59
CA ARG A 146 7.91 -12.87 6.73
C ARG A 146 7.54 -11.48 7.24
N LYS A 147 8.34 -10.96 8.19
CA LYS A 147 8.21 -9.61 8.73
C LYS A 147 9.15 -8.64 8.01
N ALA A 148 8.72 -7.39 7.79
CA ALA A 148 9.63 -6.30 7.42
C ALA A 148 10.77 -6.18 8.45
N GLY A 149 12.02 -6.42 8.02
CA GLY A 149 13.23 -6.22 8.84
C GLY A 149 14.16 -7.43 8.97
N ASP A 150 13.84 -8.59 8.38
CA ASP A 150 14.73 -9.77 8.35
C ASP A 150 15.84 -9.65 7.29
N GLY A 151 16.67 -8.60 7.41
CA GLY A 151 17.71 -8.24 6.46
C GLY A 151 18.46 -9.42 5.82
N SER A 152 18.08 -9.76 4.59
CA SER A 152 18.93 -10.17 3.46
C SER A 152 18.04 -10.41 2.23
N PRO A 153 18.44 -9.99 1.01
CA PRO A 153 17.71 -10.35 -0.19
C PRO A 153 17.95 -11.84 -0.49
N SER A 154 17.18 -12.71 0.16
CA SER A 154 17.16 -14.12 -0.20
C SER A 154 16.42 -14.24 -1.54
N ARG A 155 17.16 -14.46 -2.63
CA ARG A 155 16.61 -14.88 -3.93
C ARG A 155 15.82 -16.17 -3.76
N ALA A 156 14.53 -16.08 -3.48
CA ALA A 156 13.63 -17.20 -3.64
C ALA A 156 13.19 -17.24 -5.11
N ARG A 157 13.89 -18.04 -5.93
CA ARG A 157 13.34 -18.51 -7.21
C ARG A 157 12.32 -19.58 -6.87
N GLY A 158 11.04 -19.27 -7.05
CA GLY A 158 9.94 -20.23 -6.92
C GLY A 158 8.95 -19.98 -8.05
N ASP A 159 8.53 -21.06 -8.71
CA ASP A 159 7.69 -21.10 -9.92
C ASP A 159 6.24 -20.64 -9.66
N PHE A 160 6.04 -19.34 -9.40
CA PHE A 160 4.76 -18.68 -9.56
C PHE A 160 5.03 -17.27 -10.11
N GLY A 161 4.73 -17.09 -11.39
CA GLY A 161 5.08 -15.90 -12.14
C GLY A 161 4.26 -14.68 -11.73
N PHE A 162 4.80 -13.86 -10.83
CA PHE A 162 4.60 -12.42 -10.70
C PHE A 162 5.89 -11.82 -10.16
N GLN A 163 6.56 -10.96 -10.93
CA GLN A 163 7.92 -10.52 -10.59
C GLN A 163 7.89 -9.33 -9.63
N TYR A 164 8.10 -9.66 -8.36
CA TYR A 164 8.51 -8.77 -7.26
C TYR A 164 9.74 -7.94 -7.67
N PHE A 165 9.76 -6.64 -7.35
CA PHE A 165 11.01 -5.89 -7.34
C PHE A 165 11.54 -5.71 -5.92
N SER A 166 12.65 -6.39 -5.64
CA SER A 166 13.64 -5.90 -4.69
C SER A 166 14.54 -4.91 -5.43
N GLY A 167 14.68 -3.71 -4.88
CA GLY A 167 15.75 -2.78 -5.25
C GLY A 167 15.30 -1.72 -6.24
N TYR A 168 15.42 -0.47 -5.80
CA TYR A 168 15.46 0.76 -6.59
C TYR A 168 15.68 0.53 -8.09
N GLY A 169 14.60 0.59 -8.87
CA GLY A 169 14.61 0.28 -10.30
C GLY A 169 13.35 0.81 -10.98
N ARG A 170 13.51 1.95 -11.65
CA ARG A 170 12.51 2.67 -12.45
C ARG A 170 11.86 1.75 -13.50
N LEU A 171 10.54 1.58 -13.45
CA LEU A 171 9.75 1.07 -14.58
C LEU A 171 9.32 2.27 -15.45
N CYS A 172 10.06 2.50 -16.54
CA CYS A 172 9.60 3.36 -17.62
C CYS A 172 8.61 2.57 -18.48
N THR A 173 7.36 3.03 -18.57
CA THR A 173 6.56 2.83 -19.77
C THR A 173 6.17 4.20 -20.30
N ASP A 174 6.77 4.52 -21.44
CA ASP A 174 6.40 5.66 -22.28
C ASP A 174 5.14 5.29 -23.08
N SER A 175 4.44 6.32 -23.52
CA SER A 175 3.27 6.35 -24.40
C SER A 175 1.87 6.33 -23.78
N ARG A 176 1.11 7.29 -24.29
CA ARG A 176 -0.25 7.71 -23.98
C ARG A 176 -1.25 6.71 -24.54
N ASP A 177 -1.92 5.93 -23.69
CA ASP A 177 -3.28 5.37 -23.84
C ASP A 177 -3.42 4.13 -22.93
N GLU A 178 -3.73 4.29 -21.64
CA GLU A 178 -3.85 3.11 -20.76
C GLU A 178 -4.99 3.21 -19.73
N THR A 179 -6.23 3.03 -20.19
CA THR A 179 -7.33 2.56 -19.31
C THR A 179 -7.67 1.09 -19.53
N ALA A 180 -7.34 0.52 -20.70
CA ALA A 180 -7.58 -0.88 -21.02
C ALA A 180 -6.33 -1.78 -20.93
N SER A 181 -5.13 -1.19 -20.88
CA SER A 181 -3.85 -1.93 -20.85
C SER A 181 -3.39 -2.28 -19.43
N PHE A 182 -3.90 -1.63 -18.38
CA PHE A 182 -3.38 -1.82 -17.02
C PHE A 182 -3.66 -3.21 -16.43
N VAL A 183 -4.89 -3.70 -16.59
CA VAL A 183 -5.25 -5.07 -16.18
C VAL A 183 -4.68 -6.10 -17.16
N ALA A 184 -4.57 -5.75 -18.44
CA ALA A 184 -4.07 -6.65 -19.49
C ALA A 184 -2.54 -6.79 -19.48
N ALA A 185 -1.75 -5.78 -19.13
CA ALA A 185 -0.30 -5.87 -19.03
C ALA A 185 0.12 -6.67 -17.78
N VAL A 186 -0.70 -6.64 -16.73
CA VAL A 186 -0.55 -7.48 -15.53
C VAL A 186 -1.02 -8.92 -15.78
N CYS A 187 -1.92 -9.18 -16.74
CA CYS A 187 -2.50 -10.52 -16.98
C CYS A 187 -2.26 -11.16 -18.37
N ALA A 188 -1.67 -10.49 -19.36
CA ALA A 188 -1.59 -10.97 -20.75
C ALA A 188 -0.26 -10.63 -21.43
N SER A 189 0.78 -11.43 -21.18
CA SER A 189 1.99 -11.47 -22.03
C SER A 189 2.05 -12.78 -22.83
N PRO A 190 2.19 -12.76 -24.17
CA PRO A 190 2.20 -13.95 -25.03
C PRO A 190 3.45 -14.86 -24.91
N ARG A 191 4.32 -14.65 -23.92
CA ARG A 191 5.50 -15.51 -23.70
C ARG A 191 5.29 -16.63 -22.69
N CYS A 192 4.04 -16.89 -22.29
CA CYS A 192 3.67 -18.09 -21.55
C CYS A 192 3.68 -19.31 -22.50
N ARG A 193 4.84 -19.97 -22.65
CA ARG A 193 4.89 -21.34 -23.23
C ARG A 193 4.49 -22.34 -22.14
N ILE A 194 3.20 -22.59 -21.99
CA ILE A 194 2.71 -23.82 -21.35
C ILE A 194 2.99 -24.95 -22.34
N GLY A 195 3.95 -25.81 -22.02
CA GLY A 195 4.18 -27.04 -22.75
C GLY A 195 2.93 -27.93 -22.70
N ARG A 196 2.23 -28.07 -23.83
CA ARG A 196 1.28 -29.16 -24.03
C ARG A 196 2.06 -30.47 -24.06
N LYS A 197 1.97 -31.28 -23.01
CA LYS A 197 2.17 -32.73 -23.17
C LYS A 197 1.01 -33.25 -24.01
N ARG A 198 1.28 -33.61 -25.27
CA ARG A 198 0.47 -34.61 -25.98
C ARG A 198 0.88 -35.98 -25.43
N PHE A 199 -0.09 -36.89 -25.37
CA PHE A 199 0.13 -38.32 -25.08
C PHE A 199 1.28 -38.90 -25.90
#